data_AF-A0A1Q5D061-F1
#
_entry.id   AF-A0A1Q5D061-F1
#
_cell.length_a   1.000
_cell.length_b   1.000
_cell.length_c   1.000
_cell.angle_alpha   90.00
_cell.angle_beta   90.00
_cell.angle_gamma   90.00
#
_symmetry.space_group_name_H-M   'P 1'
#
loop_
_entity.id
_entity.type
_entity.pdbx_description
1 polymer ?
#
loop_
_entity_poly.entity_id
_entity_poly.type
_entity_poly.pdbx_seq_one_letter_code
_entity_poly.pdbx_strand_id
1 'polypeptide(L)'
;MPENRSYDRRRFLRDAAVGTAAVSAVGLGAGALAGPAQAAPATAAPLTTTGARRSRPVSFRWWGTSGWRIDIGDRTVLVDPYLSRFDTGLFTGKFDQDTPLEVNTEIIDSLVDRAENIFVTHTHWDHFNDVPHIAGRTGARVFGTLTAYHLGLAYGLPSGKLAPVKGGEVLDFGDYTVEVISSLHSRNASWSMAFPGVRLTPPPKPQTIADLPEGDTLAYQIRIADGPAVFFMGASDLNERNLAGLAPDVAMVASAATTSTADYVPRLMAALDYPKVVVPVHWDNFETRLTNPPTVAESDRKRLDDLIAAVRKVSPRSRVVLPEYHTAYHF
;
A
#
# COMPACT_ATOMS: atom_id res chain seq x y z
N MET A 1 -10.92 1.42 -46.58
CA MET A 1 -10.54 0.13 -47.20
C MET A 1 -9.47 0.44 -48.24
N PRO A 2 -8.28 -0.16 -48.11
CA PRO A 2 -8.08 -1.54 -48.52
C PRO A 2 -7.46 -2.43 -47.43
N GLU A 3 -7.91 -3.68 -47.44
CA GLU A 3 -7.27 -4.85 -46.83
C GLU A 3 -6.05 -5.26 -47.66
N ASN A 4 -4.96 -5.70 -47.02
CA ASN A 4 -4.52 -7.09 -47.14
C ASN A 4 -3.35 -7.39 -46.17
N ARG A 5 -3.63 -8.24 -45.18
CA ARG A 5 -2.61 -9.04 -44.50
C ARG A 5 -2.40 -10.31 -45.33
N SER A 6 -1.16 -10.56 -45.72
CA SER A 6 -0.69 -11.90 -46.07
C SER A 6 0.61 -12.12 -45.33
N TYR A 7 0.58 -13.00 -44.32
CA TYR A 7 1.78 -13.64 -43.83
C TYR A 7 1.61 -15.15 -43.94
N ASP A 8 2.56 -15.70 -44.69
CA ASP A 8 2.68 -17.04 -45.23
C ASP A 8 2.80 -18.10 -44.13
N ARG A 9 1.91 -19.10 -44.17
CA ARG A 9 1.89 -20.27 -43.29
C ARG A 9 2.66 -21.42 -43.93
N ARG A 10 4.00 -21.41 -43.88
CA ARG A 10 4.81 -22.61 -44.17
C ARG A 10 6.09 -22.70 -43.33
N ARG A 11 6.01 -23.51 -42.27
CA ARG A 11 7.02 -24.26 -41.50
C ARG A 11 6.54 -24.25 -40.04
N PHE A 12 6.27 -25.34 -39.35
CA PHE A 12 6.81 -26.69 -39.44
C PHE A 12 5.86 -27.57 -38.60
N LEU A 13 5.16 -28.54 -39.21
CA LEU A 13 4.47 -29.62 -38.49
C LEU A 13 4.38 -30.83 -39.42
N ARG A 14 4.91 -31.96 -38.95
CA ARG A 14 4.62 -33.38 -39.26
C ARG A 14 5.83 -34.20 -38.75
N ASP A 15 5.70 -35.27 -37.97
CA ASP A 15 4.72 -36.35 -38.07
C ASP A 15 4.28 -36.94 -36.72
N ALA A 16 3.18 -37.68 -36.78
CA ALA A 16 2.44 -38.32 -35.71
C ALA A 16 2.61 -39.86 -35.70
N ALA A 17 2.05 -40.47 -34.64
CA ALA A 17 1.40 -41.78 -34.56
C ALA A 17 2.11 -42.93 -33.80
N VAL A 18 1.56 -43.21 -32.61
CA VAL A 18 0.99 -44.49 -32.10
C VAL A 18 1.54 -45.82 -32.65
N GLY A 19 1.98 -46.71 -31.75
CA GLY A 19 2.16 -48.14 -32.02
C GLY A 19 2.63 -48.96 -30.80
N THR A 20 1.92 -50.04 -30.54
CA THR A 20 1.91 -50.93 -29.37
C THR A 20 3.10 -51.90 -29.22
N ALA A 21 3.46 -52.20 -27.97
CA ALA A 21 4.01 -53.43 -27.38
C ALA A 21 5.03 -54.32 -28.15
N ALA A 22 6.22 -54.49 -27.54
CA ALA A 22 6.94 -55.77 -27.49
C ALA A 22 7.73 -55.86 -26.17
N VAL A 23 7.35 -56.81 -25.31
CA VAL A 23 8.05 -57.16 -24.08
C VAL A 23 9.13 -58.17 -24.44
N SER A 24 10.39 -57.84 -24.13
CA SER A 24 11.51 -58.78 -24.12
C SER A 24 12.15 -58.74 -22.74
N ALA A 25 11.92 -59.80 -21.98
CA ALA A 25 12.53 -60.03 -20.68
C ALA A 25 13.99 -60.45 -20.84
N VAL A 26 14.95 -59.69 -20.28
CA VAL A 26 16.30 -60.18 -19.95
C VAL A 26 16.84 -59.41 -18.72
N GLY A 27 17.14 -60.17 -17.65
CA GLY A 27 18.28 -59.88 -16.78
C GLY A 27 18.05 -59.04 -15.52
N LEU A 28 17.56 -59.67 -14.44
CA LEU A 28 17.74 -59.20 -13.07
C LEU A 28 19.21 -59.34 -12.66
N GLY A 29 19.96 -58.24 -12.68
CA GLY A 29 21.24 -58.10 -11.99
C GLY A 29 21.02 -57.38 -10.66
N ALA A 30 21.21 -58.07 -9.54
CA ALA A 30 21.11 -57.52 -8.20
C ALA A 30 22.22 -56.46 -7.97
N GLY A 31 21.86 -55.19 -8.06
CA GLY A 31 22.65 -54.05 -7.59
C GLY A 31 22.05 -53.53 -6.29
N ALA A 32 22.86 -53.51 -5.23
CA ALA A 32 22.48 -53.13 -3.88
C ALA A 32 21.71 -51.80 -3.83
N LEU A 33 20.55 -51.82 -3.16
CA LEU A 33 19.83 -50.62 -2.76
C LEU A 33 20.69 -49.87 -1.72
N ALA A 34 21.34 -48.79 -2.14
CA ALA A 34 21.91 -47.84 -1.20
C ALA A 34 20.76 -47.19 -0.43
N GLY A 35 20.72 -47.41 0.88
CA GLY A 35 19.76 -46.77 1.78
C GLY A 35 19.90 -45.24 1.76
N PRO A 36 18.87 -44.50 2.21
CA PRO A 36 18.92 -43.04 2.23
C PRO A 36 20.07 -42.58 3.12
N ALA A 37 20.93 -41.72 2.59
CA ALA A 37 22.01 -41.11 3.35
C ALA A 37 21.42 -40.24 4.48
N GLN A 38 21.66 -40.64 5.73
CA GLN A 38 21.39 -39.78 6.89
C GLN A 38 22.37 -38.61 6.88
N ALA A 39 21.84 -37.41 6.70
CA ALA A 39 22.59 -36.18 6.91
C ALA A 39 23.03 -36.09 8.37
N ALA A 40 24.33 -35.89 8.60
CA ALA A 40 24.89 -35.64 9.92
C ALA A 40 24.32 -34.32 10.50
N PRO A 41 24.12 -34.22 11.83
CA PRO A 41 23.62 -33.00 12.44
C PRO A 41 24.69 -31.92 12.32
N ALA A 42 24.36 -30.82 11.65
CA ALA A 42 25.18 -29.62 11.69
C ALA A 42 25.12 -29.04 13.11
N THR A 43 26.25 -29.07 13.82
CA THR A 43 26.43 -28.28 15.05
C THR A 43 26.39 -26.80 14.68
N ALA A 44 25.24 -26.17 14.92
CA ALA A 44 25.09 -24.73 14.84
C ALA A 44 25.96 -24.09 15.94
N ALA A 45 26.93 -23.26 15.54
CA ALA A 45 27.61 -22.38 16.47
C ALA A 45 26.58 -21.42 17.09
N PRO A 46 26.66 -21.09 18.38
CA PRO A 46 25.74 -20.15 18.98
C PRO A 46 25.93 -18.79 18.31
N LEU A 47 24.87 -18.29 17.68
CA LEU A 47 24.78 -16.89 17.27
C LEU A 47 24.91 -16.06 18.54
N THR A 48 26.07 -15.42 18.70
CA THR A 48 26.27 -14.37 19.68
C THR A 48 25.17 -13.33 19.47
N THR A 49 24.22 -13.29 20.38
CA THR A 49 23.17 -12.27 20.43
C THR A 49 23.88 -10.96 20.73
N THR A 50 24.20 -10.21 19.67
CA THR A 50 24.72 -8.85 19.79
C THR A 50 23.65 -8.03 20.52
N GLY A 51 24.13 -7.25 21.50
CA GLY A 51 23.40 -6.54 22.55
C GLY A 51 21.94 -6.17 22.26
N ALA A 52 21.10 -6.32 23.29
CA ALA A 52 19.73 -5.83 23.34
C ALA A 52 19.64 -4.45 22.68
N ARG A 53 19.07 -4.41 21.48
CA ARG A 53 18.86 -3.16 20.75
C ARG A 53 17.93 -2.34 21.62
N ARG A 54 18.38 -1.17 22.08
CA ARG A 54 17.51 -0.28 22.86
C ARG A 54 16.31 0.07 21.99
N SER A 55 15.11 -0.12 22.52
CA SER A 55 13.86 0.31 21.89
C SER A 55 14.01 1.77 21.44
N ARG A 56 13.88 2.03 20.14
CA ARG A 56 13.95 3.40 19.62
C ARG A 56 12.61 4.10 19.87
N PRO A 57 12.59 5.37 20.29
CA PRO A 57 11.36 6.14 20.32
C PRO A 57 10.71 6.16 18.94
N VAL A 58 9.43 5.81 18.87
CA VAL A 58 8.63 5.89 17.65
C VAL A 58 7.44 6.83 17.88
N SER A 59 7.13 7.66 16.89
CA SER A 59 5.94 8.50 16.90
C SER A 59 5.26 8.51 15.53
N PHE A 60 3.94 8.58 15.54
CA PHE A 60 3.10 8.62 14.36
C PHE A 60 2.36 9.95 14.34
N ARG A 61 2.47 10.73 13.26
CA ARG A 61 1.71 11.97 13.06
C ARG A 61 0.81 11.82 11.85
N TRP A 62 -0.49 12.02 12.07
CA TRP A 62 -1.45 12.03 10.98
C TRP A 62 -1.42 13.38 10.28
N TRP A 63 -1.45 13.33 8.95
CA TRP A 63 -1.43 14.51 8.07
C TRP A 63 -2.70 14.65 7.26
N GLY A 64 -3.78 13.97 7.65
CA GLY A 64 -5.04 13.96 6.93
C GLY A 64 -5.09 12.90 5.83
N THR A 65 -6.26 12.68 5.25
CA THR A 65 -6.49 11.61 4.29
C THR A 65 -5.97 10.28 4.88
N SER A 66 -5.12 9.55 4.16
CA SER A 66 -4.39 8.37 4.63
C SER A 66 -2.91 8.66 4.91
N GLY A 67 -2.54 9.95 5.01
CA GLY A 67 -1.18 10.43 5.11
C GLY A 67 -0.60 10.36 6.51
N TRP A 68 0.60 9.79 6.65
CA TRP A 68 1.31 9.65 7.91
C TRP A 68 2.79 10.01 7.80
N ARG A 69 3.30 10.67 8.84
CA ARG A 69 4.73 10.72 9.16
C ARG A 69 5.03 9.82 10.34
N ILE A 70 6.05 8.99 10.17
CA ILE A 70 6.50 8.02 11.16
C ILE A 70 7.97 8.31 11.44
N ASP A 71 8.26 8.80 12.64
CA ASP A 71 9.63 9.03 13.08
C ASP A 71 10.08 7.85 13.96
N ILE A 72 11.16 7.16 13.57
CA ILE A 72 11.73 5.97 14.24
C ILE A 72 13.18 6.29 14.62
N GLY A 73 13.39 6.81 15.83
CA GLY A 73 14.67 7.43 16.18
C GLY A 73 15.01 8.61 15.25
N ASP A 74 16.11 8.51 14.51
CA ASP A 74 16.57 9.50 13.53
C ASP A 74 15.97 9.32 12.13
N ARG A 75 15.31 8.19 11.87
CA ARG A 75 14.69 7.83 10.59
C ARG A 75 13.29 8.43 10.47
N THR A 76 12.90 8.77 9.24
CA THR A 76 11.54 9.23 8.93
C THR A 76 11.00 8.47 7.72
N VAL A 77 9.85 7.84 7.92
CA VAL A 77 9.08 7.12 6.90
C VAL A 77 7.76 7.84 6.68
N LEU A 78 7.35 7.97 5.43
CA LEU A 78 6.07 8.57 5.07
C LEU A 78 5.16 7.52 4.41
N VAL A 79 3.87 7.64 4.66
CA VAL A 79 2.82 6.91 3.93
C VAL A 79 1.87 7.95 3.35
N ASP A 80 1.58 7.88 2.05
CA ASP A 80 0.65 8.77 1.32
C ASP A 80 0.71 10.26 1.74
N PRO A 81 1.87 10.92 1.73
CA PRO A 81 1.97 12.29 2.20
C PRO A 81 1.25 13.25 1.23
N TYR A 82 0.07 13.74 1.61
CA TYR A 82 -0.65 14.82 0.92
C TYR A 82 -0.89 16.01 1.87
N LEU A 83 -0.15 17.08 1.63
CA LEU A 83 -0.07 18.30 2.43
C LEU A 83 -0.51 19.54 1.64
N SER A 84 -0.52 19.49 0.30
CA SER A 84 -0.81 20.65 -0.55
C SER A 84 -2.22 21.20 -0.40
N ARG A 85 -3.23 20.31 -0.26
CA ARG A 85 -4.65 20.63 -0.02
C ARG A 85 -5.20 21.73 -0.95
N PHE A 86 -5.86 21.34 -2.04
CA PHE A 86 -6.47 22.27 -2.99
C PHE A 86 -7.90 21.84 -3.35
N ASP A 87 -8.72 22.81 -3.75
CA ASP A 87 -10.14 22.61 -4.08
C ASP A 87 -10.28 22.02 -5.49
N THR A 88 -10.84 20.82 -5.59
CA THR A 88 -11.23 20.18 -6.86
C THR A 88 -12.74 20.27 -7.09
N GLY A 89 -13.48 20.88 -6.18
CA GLY A 89 -14.93 20.93 -6.15
C GLY A 89 -15.59 19.67 -5.61
N LEU A 90 -14.82 18.68 -5.11
CA LEU A 90 -15.34 17.39 -4.67
C LEU A 90 -16.32 17.56 -3.50
N PHE A 91 -15.97 18.38 -2.51
CA PHE A 91 -16.80 18.59 -1.32
C PHE A 91 -17.90 19.64 -1.52
N THR A 92 -17.96 20.29 -2.68
CA THR A 92 -18.98 21.32 -3.01
C THR A 92 -19.99 20.87 -4.07
N GLY A 93 -19.85 19.63 -4.58
CA GLY A 93 -20.69 19.10 -5.66
C GLY A 93 -20.37 19.69 -7.03
N LYS A 94 -19.20 20.30 -7.20
CA LYS A 94 -18.71 20.93 -8.44
C LYS A 94 -17.41 20.28 -8.91
N PHE A 95 -17.27 18.98 -8.69
CA PHE A 95 -16.05 18.24 -8.97
C PHE A 95 -15.59 18.45 -10.43
N ASP A 96 -14.35 18.90 -10.60
CA ASP A 96 -13.70 19.12 -11.88
C ASP A 96 -12.46 18.22 -11.99
N GLN A 97 -12.55 17.20 -12.85
CA GLN A 97 -11.46 16.26 -13.09
C GLN A 97 -10.25 16.91 -13.79
N ASP A 98 -10.45 18.06 -14.44
CA ASP A 98 -9.41 18.80 -15.13
C ASP A 98 -8.75 19.85 -14.22
N THR A 99 -9.07 19.84 -12.92
CA THR A 99 -8.42 20.68 -11.90
C THR A 99 -6.89 20.51 -12.00
N PRO A 100 -6.12 21.61 -12.18
CA PRO A 100 -4.66 21.55 -12.22
C PRO A 100 -4.08 21.03 -10.90
N LEU A 101 -3.01 20.24 -11.00
CA LEU A 101 -2.26 19.79 -9.83
C LEU A 101 -1.47 20.95 -9.22
N GLU A 102 -1.71 21.23 -7.94
CA GLU A 102 -1.00 22.24 -7.17
C GLU A 102 -0.11 21.56 -6.12
N VAL A 103 1.16 22.00 -6.03
CA VAL A 103 2.11 21.54 -5.01
C VAL A 103 2.50 22.73 -4.13
N ASN A 104 2.06 22.72 -2.88
CA ASN A 104 2.37 23.76 -1.91
C ASN A 104 3.74 23.47 -1.26
N THR A 105 4.81 23.87 -1.94
CA THR A 105 6.18 23.61 -1.48
C THR A 105 6.50 24.28 -0.15
N GLU A 106 5.90 25.43 0.18
CA GLU A 106 6.10 26.11 1.46
C GLU A 106 5.61 25.26 2.64
N ILE A 107 4.39 24.72 2.54
CA ILE A 107 3.83 23.82 3.56
C ILE A 107 4.65 22.54 3.63
N ILE A 108 4.91 21.90 2.48
CA ILE A 108 5.63 20.63 2.43
C ILE A 108 7.03 20.78 3.05
N ASP A 109 7.79 21.77 2.62
CA ASP A 109 9.18 21.96 3.07
C ASP A 109 9.26 22.34 4.56
N SER A 110 8.20 22.94 5.12
CA SER A 110 8.12 23.25 6.56
C SER A 110 7.82 22.02 7.44
N LEU A 111 7.13 21.02 6.89
CA LEU A 111 6.66 19.83 7.62
C LEU A 111 7.50 18.58 7.36
N VAL A 112 8.21 18.54 6.23
CA VAL A 112 9.01 17.41 5.77
C VAL A 112 10.48 17.81 5.66
N ASP A 113 11.13 17.89 6.81
CA ASP A 113 12.57 18.17 6.92
C ASP A 113 13.46 17.02 6.44
N ARG A 114 12.97 15.78 6.55
CA ARG A 114 13.65 14.56 6.10
C ARG A 114 12.66 13.45 5.80
N ALA A 115 13.02 12.56 4.89
CA ALA A 115 12.35 11.30 4.64
C ALA A 115 13.35 10.33 4.01
N GLU A 116 13.38 9.08 4.48
CA GLU A 116 14.20 8.04 3.83
C GLU A 116 13.39 7.19 2.85
N ASN A 117 12.12 6.92 3.18
CA ASN A 117 11.24 6.07 2.40
C ASN A 117 9.81 6.65 2.41
N ILE A 118 9.15 6.59 1.26
CA ILE A 118 7.76 6.98 1.06
C ILE A 118 7.02 5.76 0.50
N PHE A 119 5.96 5.33 1.18
CA PHE A 119 5.10 4.24 0.74
C PHE A 119 3.79 4.82 0.20
N VAL A 120 3.49 4.51 -1.05
CA VAL A 120 2.31 5.01 -1.77
C VAL A 120 1.32 3.87 -1.91
N THR A 121 0.12 4.02 -1.35
CA THR A 121 -0.92 2.99 -1.42
C THR A 121 -1.50 2.89 -2.82
N HIS A 122 -1.78 4.03 -3.45
CA HIS A 122 -2.26 4.14 -4.84
C HIS A 122 -2.04 5.57 -5.34
N THR A 123 -2.29 5.83 -6.62
CA THR A 123 -1.77 7.04 -7.29
C THR A 123 -2.77 8.17 -7.50
N HIS A 124 -3.93 8.18 -6.83
CA HIS A 124 -4.80 9.36 -6.82
C HIS A 124 -4.11 10.59 -6.21
N TRP A 125 -4.59 11.78 -6.57
CA TRP A 125 -3.97 13.05 -6.23
C TRP A 125 -3.85 13.28 -4.72
N ASP A 126 -4.84 12.84 -3.95
CA ASP A 126 -4.89 12.95 -2.48
C ASP A 126 -3.95 11.98 -1.74
N HIS A 127 -3.20 11.15 -2.49
CA HIS A 127 -2.18 10.22 -1.96
C HIS A 127 -0.79 10.46 -2.56
N PHE A 128 -0.72 10.81 -3.85
CA PHE A 128 0.54 10.84 -4.62
C PHE A 128 1.05 12.23 -4.97
N ASN A 129 0.19 13.27 -5.04
CA ASN A 129 0.53 14.55 -5.65
C ASN A 129 1.84 15.19 -5.13
N ASP A 130 2.08 15.10 -3.82
CA ASP A 130 3.27 15.73 -3.20
C ASP A 130 4.49 14.81 -3.18
N VAL A 131 4.30 13.51 -3.43
CA VAL A 131 5.35 12.48 -3.36
C VAL A 131 6.55 12.82 -4.25
N PRO A 132 6.39 13.24 -5.52
CA PRO A 132 7.53 13.59 -6.35
C PRO A 132 8.37 14.75 -5.82
N HIS A 133 7.73 15.80 -5.30
CA HIS A 133 8.43 16.95 -4.71
C HIS A 133 9.20 16.52 -3.45
N ILE A 134 8.53 15.79 -2.54
CA ILE A 134 9.16 15.31 -1.30
C ILE A 134 10.36 14.40 -1.61
N ALA A 135 10.19 13.43 -2.52
CA ALA A 135 11.26 12.50 -2.88
C ALA A 135 12.44 13.21 -3.56
N GLY A 136 12.16 14.15 -4.47
CA GLY A 136 13.20 14.93 -5.16
C GLY A 136 14.01 15.79 -4.20
N ARG A 137 13.37 16.37 -3.18
CA ARG A 137 14.01 17.24 -2.18
C ARG A 137 14.79 16.47 -1.11
N THR A 138 14.21 15.39 -0.58
CA THR A 138 14.79 14.64 0.54
C THR A 138 15.72 13.51 0.09
N GLY A 139 15.61 13.08 -1.17
CA GLY A 139 16.30 11.89 -1.67
C GLY A 139 15.66 10.57 -1.21
N ALA A 140 14.44 10.60 -0.69
CA ALA A 140 13.70 9.42 -0.27
C ALA A 140 13.50 8.42 -1.41
N ARG A 141 13.43 7.13 -1.07
CA ARG A 141 12.96 6.09 -2.01
C ARG A 141 11.43 6.05 -1.99
N VAL A 142 10.82 5.93 -3.15
CA VAL A 142 9.37 5.79 -3.32
C VAL A 142 9.04 4.34 -3.62
N PHE A 143 8.20 3.74 -2.79
CA PHE A 143 7.65 2.40 -2.96
C PHE A 143 6.17 2.54 -3.32
N GLY A 144 5.75 1.85 -4.38
CA GLY A 144 4.37 1.84 -4.84
C GLY A 144 4.21 0.94 -6.03
N THR A 145 3.04 0.94 -6.65
CA THR A 145 2.77 0.12 -7.83
C THR A 145 3.65 0.50 -9.02
N LEU A 146 3.58 -0.29 -10.10
CA LEU A 146 4.26 0.06 -11.36
C LEU A 146 3.79 1.41 -11.91
N THR A 147 2.55 1.80 -11.65
CA THR A 147 2.02 3.12 -11.99
C THR A 147 2.75 4.22 -11.22
N ALA A 148 2.92 4.08 -9.90
CA ALA A 148 3.68 5.04 -9.09
C ALA A 148 5.12 5.19 -9.57
N TYR A 149 5.76 4.06 -9.93
CA TYR A 149 7.10 4.06 -10.54
C TYR A 149 7.15 4.89 -11.83
N HIS A 150 6.23 4.65 -12.77
CA HIS A 150 6.21 5.38 -14.05
C HIS A 150 5.84 6.86 -13.91
N LEU A 151 4.93 7.20 -12.99
CA LEU A 151 4.64 8.58 -12.66
C LEU A 151 5.88 9.26 -12.05
N GLY A 152 6.58 8.62 -11.12
CA GLY A 152 7.83 9.15 -10.57
C GLY A 152 8.87 9.48 -11.65
N LEU A 153 9.02 8.61 -12.65
CA LEU A 153 9.88 8.88 -13.82
C LEU A 153 9.40 10.08 -14.64
N ALA A 154 8.08 10.24 -14.83
CA ALA A 154 7.50 11.39 -15.53
C ALA A 154 7.75 12.72 -14.80
N TYR A 155 7.87 12.69 -13.47
CA TYR A 155 8.30 13.82 -12.66
C TYR A 155 9.82 14.03 -12.61
N GLY A 156 10.60 13.18 -13.27
CA GLY A 156 12.06 13.30 -13.36
C GLY A 156 12.82 12.70 -12.17
N LEU A 157 12.17 11.87 -11.34
CA LEU A 157 12.87 11.16 -10.27
C LEU A 157 13.84 10.12 -10.84
N PRO A 158 15.03 9.93 -10.25
CA PRO A 158 15.95 8.88 -10.67
C PRO A 158 15.33 7.49 -10.47
N SER A 159 15.45 6.59 -11.46
CA SER A 159 14.91 5.23 -11.36
C SER A 159 15.42 4.45 -10.14
N GLY A 160 16.67 4.67 -9.72
CA GLY A 160 17.23 4.06 -8.51
C GLY A 160 16.60 4.51 -7.19
N LYS A 161 15.73 5.53 -7.22
CA LYS A 161 14.91 5.98 -6.08
C LYS A 161 13.46 5.51 -6.16
N LEU A 162 13.10 4.75 -7.19
CA LEU A 162 11.74 4.27 -7.42
C LEU A 162 11.72 2.74 -7.35
N ALA A 163 10.89 2.18 -6.48
CA ALA A 163 10.80 0.75 -6.23
C ALA A 163 9.37 0.26 -6.52
N PRO A 164 9.12 -0.40 -7.67
CA PRO A 164 7.81 -0.96 -7.95
C PRO A 164 7.59 -2.20 -7.07
N VAL A 165 6.45 -2.26 -6.39
CA VAL A 165 6.00 -3.38 -5.55
C VAL A 165 4.57 -3.77 -5.94
N LYS A 166 4.13 -4.99 -5.59
CA LYS A 166 2.83 -5.53 -6.01
C LYS A 166 2.00 -6.14 -4.89
N GLY A 167 2.60 -6.47 -3.75
CA GLY A 167 1.99 -7.23 -2.67
C GLY A 167 2.66 -8.60 -2.49
N GLY A 168 2.94 -8.95 -1.24
CA GLY A 168 3.65 -10.16 -0.83
C GLY A 168 5.13 -9.92 -0.50
N GLU A 169 5.70 -8.78 -0.88
CA GLU A 169 7.07 -8.42 -0.50
C GLU A 169 7.19 -8.12 0.99
N VAL A 170 8.27 -8.59 1.62
CA VAL A 170 8.67 -8.22 2.98
C VAL A 170 10.03 -7.54 2.90
N LEU A 171 10.04 -6.23 3.13
CA LEU A 171 11.20 -5.36 2.96
C LEU A 171 11.84 -5.08 4.32
N ASP A 172 13.13 -5.38 4.46
CA ASP A 172 13.89 -5.14 5.70
C ASP A 172 14.70 -3.84 5.61
N PHE A 173 14.48 -2.96 6.58
CA PHE A 173 15.20 -1.68 6.74
C PHE A 173 16.00 -1.61 8.05
N GLY A 174 16.16 -2.75 8.74
CA GLY A 174 16.90 -2.89 9.98
C GLY A 174 16.12 -2.44 11.21
N ASP A 175 15.78 -1.15 11.30
CA ASP A 175 15.02 -0.60 12.44
C ASP A 175 13.51 -0.91 12.36
N TYR A 176 13.04 -1.31 11.18
CA TYR A 176 11.68 -1.74 10.92
C TYR A 176 11.62 -2.62 9.67
N THR A 177 10.55 -3.39 9.53
CA THR A 177 10.22 -4.12 8.29
C THR A 177 8.91 -3.64 7.72
N VAL A 178 8.73 -3.73 6.40
CA VAL A 178 7.49 -3.39 5.72
C VAL A 178 7.00 -4.59 4.91
N GLU A 179 5.83 -5.09 5.28
CA GLU A 179 5.09 -6.03 4.45
C GLU A 179 4.21 -5.22 3.50
N VAL A 180 4.32 -5.52 2.20
CA VAL A 180 3.48 -4.93 1.16
C VAL A 180 2.30 -5.84 0.91
N ILE A 181 1.09 -5.29 0.86
CA ILE A 181 -0.13 -6.06 0.72
C ILE A 181 -0.88 -5.58 -0.52
N SER A 182 -1.18 -6.50 -1.43
CA SER A 182 -2.12 -6.21 -2.52
C SER A 182 -3.53 -6.06 -1.94
N SER A 183 -4.16 -4.91 -2.19
CA SER A 183 -5.48 -4.56 -1.65
C SER A 183 -6.42 -4.10 -2.77
N LEU A 184 -7.60 -3.59 -2.39
CA LEU A 184 -8.62 -3.09 -3.30
C LEU A 184 -8.94 -1.63 -2.98
N HIS A 185 -9.24 -0.85 -4.02
CA HIS A 185 -9.63 0.55 -3.88
C HIS A 185 -11.07 0.73 -3.37
N SER A 186 -11.37 1.88 -2.77
CA SER A 186 -12.72 2.36 -2.44
C SER A 186 -13.64 2.36 -3.66
N ARG A 187 -14.91 1.98 -3.48
CA ARG A 187 -15.91 1.96 -4.56
C ARG A 187 -17.09 2.88 -4.27
N ASN A 188 -17.64 3.51 -5.30
CA ASN A 188 -18.90 4.22 -5.21
C ASN A 188 -20.10 3.25 -5.19
N ALA A 189 -21.33 3.78 -5.04
CA ALA A 189 -22.55 2.97 -4.97
C ALA A 189 -22.84 2.14 -6.23
N SER A 190 -22.17 2.44 -7.36
CA SER A 190 -22.24 1.68 -8.61
C SER A 190 -21.07 0.70 -8.78
N TRP A 191 -20.32 0.41 -7.71
CA TRP A 191 -19.13 -0.46 -7.69
C TRP A 191 -17.98 -0.01 -8.60
N SER A 192 -17.96 1.27 -8.97
CA SER A 192 -16.90 1.89 -9.77
C SER A 192 -15.99 2.77 -8.90
N MET A 193 -14.94 3.35 -9.49
CA MET A 193 -14.01 4.27 -8.84
C MET A 193 -13.68 5.45 -9.74
N ALA A 194 -13.19 6.54 -9.15
CA ALA A 194 -12.60 7.64 -9.90
C ALA A 194 -11.33 7.17 -10.60
N PHE A 195 -11.05 7.74 -11.78
CA PHE A 195 -9.81 7.59 -12.55
C PHE A 195 -9.22 6.16 -12.59
N PRO A 196 -9.98 5.13 -13.02
CA PRO A 196 -9.44 3.78 -13.13
C PRO A 196 -8.35 3.72 -14.20
N GLY A 197 -7.32 2.92 -13.97
CA GLY A 197 -6.29 2.63 -14.98
C GLY A 197 -4.91 2.43 -14.40
N VAL A 198 -3.99 1.99 -15.25
CA VAL A 198 -2.58 1.75 -14.91
C VAL A 198 -1.67 2.45 -15.91
N ARG A 199 -0.43 2.76 -15.50
CA ARG A 199 0.63 3.24 -16.40
C ARG A 199 1.67 2.14 -16.58
N LEU A 200 1.73 1.56 -17.77
CA LEU A 200 2.69 0.50 -18.14
C LEU A 200 4.00 1.05 -18.73
N THR A 201 4.04 2.34 -19.04
CA THR A 201 5.22 3.10 -19.47
C THR A 201 5.17 4.49 -18.84
N PRO A 202 6.31 5.22 -18.73
CA PRO A 202 6.31 6.60 -18.27
C PRO A 202 5.36 7.47 -19.13
N PRO A 203 4.35 8.13 -18.52
CA PRO A 203 3.50 9.07 -19.23
C PRO A 203 4.20 10.44 -19.38
N PRO A 204 3.61 11.40 -20.11
CA PRO A 204 3.92 12.82 -19.91
C PRO A 204 3.74 13.21 -18.43
N LYS A 205 4.44 14.27 -17.99
CA LYS A 205 4.29 14.78 -16.62
C LYS A 205 2.81 15.16 -16.38
N PRO A 206 2.14 14.56 -15.37
CA PRO A 206 0.75 14.89 -15.04
C PRO A 206 0.53 16.39 -14.84
N GLN A 207 -0.60 16.91 -15.33
CA GLN A 207 -1.00 18.31 -15.22
C GLN A 207 -2.29 18.47 -14.41
N THR A 208 -3.23 17.52 -14.50
CA THR A 208 -4.52 17.57 -13.79
C THR A 208 -4.72 16.37 -12.86
N ILE A 209 -5.72 16.43 -11.98
CA ILE A 209 -6.04 15.30 -11.09
C ILE A 209 -6.42 14.02 -11.86
N ALA A 210 -7.03 14.13 -13.05
CA ALA A 210 -7.36 12.97 -13.89
C ALA A 210 -6.14 12.26 -14.50
N ASP A 211 -5.00 12.94 -14.61
CA ASP A 211 -3.75 12.34 -15.10
C ASP A 211 -3.15 11.34 -14.10
N LEU A 212 -3.62 11.35 -12.86
CA LEU A 212 -3.24 10.52 -11.73
C LEU A 212 -4.29 9.40 -11.51
N PRO A 213 -4.20 8.26 -12.25
CA PRO A 213 -5.16 7.17 -12.10
C PRO A 213 -4.97 6.43 -10.78
N GLU A 214 -5.90 5.53 -10.43
CA GLU A 214 -5.79 4.66 -9.26
C GLU A 214 -4.49 3.84 -9.25
N GLY A 215 -4.18 3.15 -10.35
CA GLY A 215 -2.87 2.54 -10.55
C GLY A 215 -2.62 1.23 -9.79
N ASP A 216 -3.67 0.48 -9.47
CA ASP A 216 -3.74 -0.59 -8.46
C ASP A 216 -3.54 -0.08 -7.03
N THR A 217 -4.13 -0.79 -6.05
CA THR A 217 -4.14 -0.39 -4.65
C THR A 217 -3.35 -1.36 -3.76
N LEU A 218 -2.55 -0.79 -2.87
CA LEU A 218 -1.77 -1.47 -1.86
C LEU A 218 -2.21 -1.06 -0.45
N ALA A 219 -1.87 -1.91 0.52
CA ALA A 219 -1.78 -1.57 1.93
C ALA A 219 -0.37 -1.94 2.43
N TYR A 220 0.01 -1.41 3.59
CA TYR A 220 1.33 -1.66 4.16
C TYR A 220 1.20 -2.04 5.63
N GLN A 221 1.95 -3.04 6.08
CA GLN A 221 2.19 -3.26 7.51
C GLN A 221 3.63 -2.90 7.83
N ILE A 222 3.83 -1.90 8.68
CA ILE A 222 5.14 -1.48 9.16
C ILE A 222 5.31 -2.03 10.58
N ARG A 223 6.27 -2.94 10.74
CA ARG A 223 6.63 -3.50 12.04
C ARG A 223 7.89 -2.82 12.55
N ILE A 224 7.74 -2.06 13.62
CA ILE A 224 8.86 -1.42 14.32
C ILE A 224 9.58 -2.48 15.13
N ALA A 225 10.91 -2.52 15.03
CA ALA A 225 11.66 -3.46 15.85
C ALA A 225 11.54 -3.09 17.34
N ASP A 226 11.26 -4.10 18.16
CA ASP A 226 10.97 -3.94 19.59
C ASP A 226 9.81 -2.95 19.87
N GLY A 227 8.91 -2.77 18.90
CA GLY A 227 7.77 -1.86 18.94
C GLY A 227 6.52 -2.44 18.25
N PRO A 228 5.51 -1.60 17.96
CA PRO A 228 4.23 -2.08 17.43
C PRO A 228 4.32 -2.49 15.95
N ALA A 229 3.44 -3.40 15.55
CA ALA A 229 3.06 -3.59 14.15
C ALA A 229 1.88 -2.69 13.81
N VAL A 230 2.03 -1.86 12.77
CA VAL A 230 1.03 -0.86 12.36
C VAL A 230 0.62 -1.07 10.92
N PHE A 231 -0.67 -1.29 10.69
CA PHE A 231 -1.28 -1.46 9.38
C PHE A 231 -1.80 -0.13 8.83
N PHE A 232 -1.45 0.17 7.58
CA PHE A 232 -1.80 1.37 6.85
C PHE A 232 -2.59 1.02 5.60
N MET A 233 -3.80 1.56 5.50
CA MET A 233 -4.71 1.38 4.38
C MET A 233 -5.06 2.73 3.76
N GLY A 234 -4.87 2.84 2.45
CA GLY A 234 -5.18 4.05 1.68
C GLY A 234 -6.64 4.16 1.27
N ALA A 235 -7.34 3.04 1.12
CA ALA A 235 -8.67 2.95 0.53
C ALA A 235 -9.58 1.93 1.25
N SER A 236 -10.90 2.09 1.14
CA SER A 236 -11.90 1.41 1.99
C SER A 236 -12.53 0.14 1.37
N ASP A 237 -11.69 -0.69 0.73
CA ASP A 237 -12.03 -2.07 0.34
C ASP A 237 -10.86 -2.99 0.72
N LEU A 238 -11.07 -4.30 0.70
CA LEU A 238 -10.11 -5.28 1.20
C LEU A 238 -10.12 -6.59 0.41
N ASN A 239 -8.94 -7.17 0.28
CA ASN A 239 -8.78 -8.59 0.00
C ASN A 239 -8.41 -9.33 1.29
N GLU A 240 -9.41 -9.89 1.97
CA GLU A 240 -9.23 -10.57 3.27
C GLU A 240 -8.15 -11.65 3.25
N ARG A 241 -8.01 -12.37 2.13
CA ARG A 241 -7.03 -13.46 2.03
C ARG A 241 -5.60 -12.95 2.11
N ASN A 242 -5.35 -11.71 1.68
CA ASN A 242 -4.04 -11.08 1.72
C ASN A 242 -3.73 -10.44 3.09
N LEU A 243 -4.72 -10.37 4.00
CA LEU A 243 -4.55 -9.84 5.35
C LEU A 243 -4.33 -10.92 6.41
N ALA A 244 -4.56 -12.19 6.05
CA ALA A 244 -4.47 -13.31 6.97
C ALA A 244 -3.07 -13.42 7.61
N GLY A 245 -3.02 -13.39 8.94
CA GLY A 245 -1.79 -13.53 9.72
C GLY A 245 -1.03 -12.23 9.98
N LEU A 246 -1.48 -11.08 9.46
CA LEU A 246 -0.84 -9.79 9.73
C LEU A 246 -0.89 -9.39 11.22
N ALA A 247 -2.06 -9.57 11.85
CA ALA A 247 -2.33 -9.31 13.27
C ALA A 247 -1.67 -8.02 13.85
N PRO A 248 -1.92 -6.83 13.24
CA PRO A 248 -1.30 -5.60 13.71
C PRO A 248 -1.77 -5.19 15.12
N ASP A 249 -0.93 -4.49 15.87
CA ASP A 249 -1.33 -3.85 17.12
C ASP A 249 -2.26 -2.66 16.87
N VAL A 250 -2.01 -1.93 15.76
CA VAL A 250 -2.72 -0.71 15.37
C VAL A 250 -3.13 -0.80 13.91
N ALA A 251 -4.39 -0.51 13.60
CA ALA A 251 -4.87 -0.44 12.22
C ALA A 251 -5.39 0.97 11.88
N MET A 252 -4.77 1.59 10.88
CA MET A 252 -5.25 2.82 10.24
C MET A 252 -6.27 2.43 9.17
N VAL A 253 -7.56 2.68 9.42
CA VAL A 253 -8.69 2.16 8.64
C VAL A 253 -9.36 3.28 7.85
N ALA A 254 -9.34 3.17 6.53
CA ALA A 254 -9.91 4.18 5.64
C ALA A 254 -11.45 4.22 5.72
N SER A 255 -12.00 5.44 5.77
CA SER A 255 -13.44 5.67 5.90
C SER A 255 -14.11 6.11 4.60
N ALA A 256 -13.40 6.29 3.48
CA ALA A 256 -13.90 7.00 2.30
C ALA A 256 -15.21 6.45 1.71
N ALA A 257 -15.43 5.14 1.67
CA ALA A 257 -16.59 4.52 1.00
C ALA A 257 -17.05 3.19 1.65
N THR A 258 -17.10 3.17 2.98
CA THR A 258 -17.38 1.97 3.79
C THR A 258 -18.74 1.30 3.51
N THR A 259 -19.71 2.02 2.95
CA THR A 259 -21.06 1.52 2.67
C THR A 259 -21.20 0.80 1.34
N SER A 260 -20.20 0.91 0.45
CA SER A 260 -20.20 0.23 -0.86
C SER A 260 -19.54 -1.14 -0.82
N THR A 261 -18.87 -1.46 0.30
CA THR A 261 -18.17 -2.72 0.52
C THR A 261 -18.98 -3.59 1.49
N ALA A 262 -19.42 -4.76 1.04
CA ALA A 262 -20.22 -5.67 1.86
C ALA A 262 -19.46 -6.10 3.11
N ASP A 263 -20.13 -5.99 4.25
CA ASP A 263 -19.63 -6.34 5.59
C ASP A 263 -18.23 -5.80 5.90
N TYR A 264 -17.93 -4.58 5.42
CA TYR A 264 -16.59 -3.98 5.48
C TYR A 264 -15.93 -4.10 6.85
N VAL A 265 -16.56 -3.57 7.91
CA VAL A 265 -15.97 -3.58 9.25
C VAL A 265 -15.85 -4.99 9.85
N PRO A 266 -16.89 -5.85 9.85
CA PRO A 266 -16.74 -7.21 10.34
C PRO A 266 -15.61 -8.00 9.67
N ARG A 267 -15.55 -7.93 8.34
CA ARG A 267 -14.54 -8.61 7.53
C ARG A 267 -13.14 -8.09 7.80
N LEU A 268 -12.98 -6.76 7.83
CA LEU A 268 -11.69 -6.13 8.10
C LEU A 268 -11.17 -6.44 9.50
N MET A 269 -12.01 -6.32 10.53
CA MET A 269 -11.60 -6.58 11.91
C MET A 269 -11.22 -8.05 12.12
N ALA A 270 -11.98 -8.99 11.54
CA ALA A 270 -11.63 -10.40 11.62
C ALA A 270 -10.32 -10.71 10.87
N ALA A 271 -10.13 -10.14 9.68
CA ALA A 271 -8.93 -10.38 8.87
C ALA A 271 -7.65 -9.81 9.51
N LEU A 272 -7.77 -8.72 10.28
CA LEU A 272 -6.67 -8.09 11.03
C LEU A 272 -6.54 -8.62 12.47
N ASP A 273 -7.23 -9.71 12.83
CA ASP A 273 -7.21 -10.30 14.18
C ASP A 273 -7.55 -9.30 15.31
N TYR A 274 -8.57 -8.46 15.07
CA TYR A 274 -9.15 -7.55 16.07
C TYR A 274 -8.08 -6.67 16.76
N PRO A 275 -7.42 -5.76 16.01
CA PRO A 275 -6.27 -4.98 16.49
C PRO A 275 -6.61 -4.19 17.77
N LYS A 276 -5.63 -4.04 18.67
CA LYS A 276 -5.84 -3.34 19.96
C LYS A 276 -6.29 -1.90 19.77
N VAL A 277 -5.81 -1.24 18.71
CA VAL A 277 -6.15 0.14 18.38
C VAL A 277 -6.64 0.22 16.93
N VAL A 278 -7.75 0.92 16.72
CA VAL A 278 -8.26 1.25 15.40
C VAL A 278 -8.29 2.77 15.26
N VAL A 279 -7.70 3.27 14.17
CA VAL A 279 -7.62 4.70 13.87
C VAL A 279 -8.35 4.96 12.55
N PRO A 280 -9.54 5.57 12.56
CA PRO A 280 -10.18 6.01 11.33
C PRO A 280 -9.32 7.05 10.60
N VAL A 281 -9.14 6.85 9.30
CA VAL A 281 -8.44 7.78 8.39
C VAL A 281 -9.29 8.04 7.14
N HIS A 282 -8.90 9.00 6.30
CA HIS A 282 -9.63 9.36 5.07
C HIS A 282 -11.10 9.70 5.34
N TRP A 283 -11.33 10.49 6.39
CA TRP A 283 -12.66 11.00 6.79
C TRP A 283 -12.71 12.53 6.79
N ASP A 284 -11.57 13.20 6.75
CA ASP A 284 -11.47 14.64 6.73
C ASP A 284 -11.79 15.22 5.36
N ASN A 285 -12.19 16.50 5.34
CA ASN A 285 -12.26 17.27 4.11
C ASN A 285 -10.84 17.62 3.65
N PHE A 286 -10.31 16.77 2.78
CA PHE A 286 -8.95 16.86 2.29
C PHE A 286 -8.67 18.00 1.30
N GLU A 287 -9.68 18.80 0.95
CA GLU A 287 -9.52 20.06 0.18
C GLU A 287 -9.33 21.28 1.09
N THR A 288 -9.37 21.09 2.42
CA THR A 288 -9.16 22.16 3.40
C THR A 288 -7.77 22.08 4.05
N ARG A 289 -7.30 23.22 4.58
CA ARG A 289 -6.01 23.30 5.30
C ARG A 289 -6.02 22.38 6.52
N LEU A 290 -4.84 21.87 6.89
CA LEU A 290 -4.60 21.05 8.09
C LEU A 290 -4.74 21.85 9.39
N THR A 291 -5.98 22.24 9.73
CA THR A 291 -6.31 23.02 10.93
C THR A 291 -7.11 22.14 11.89
N ASN A 292 -6.72 22.11 13.16
CA ASN A 292 -7.46 21.37 14.18
C ASN A 292 -8.60 22.21 14.79
N PRO A 293 -9.75 21.60 15.13
CA PRO A 293 -10.10 20.20 14.86
C PRO A 293 -10.30 19.95 13.35
N PRO A 294 -9.96 18.76 12.82
CA PRO A 294 -10.08 18.48 11.39
C PRO A 294 -11.48 18.76 10.84
N THR A 295 -11.54 19.42 9.69
CA THR A 295 -12.80 19.67 8.98
C THR A 295 -13.33 18.35 8.46
N VAL A 296 -14.64 18.13 8.56
CA VAL A 296 -15.32 16.95 8.02
C VAL A 296 -16.61 17.39 7.35
N ALA A 297 -16.85 16.91 6.14
CA ALA A 297 -18.09 17.19 5.42
C ALA A 297 -19.26 16.44 6.10
N GLU A 298 -20.50 16.94 5.93
CA GLU A 298 -21.66 16.35 6.61
C GLU A 298 -21.86 14.86 6.27
N SER A 299 -21.71 14.48 4.99
CA SER A 299 -21.80 13.09 4.55
C SER A 299 -20.72 12.20 5.17
N ASP A 300 -19.52 12.72 5.34
CA ASP A 300 -18.38 11.97 5.86
C ASP A 300 -18.43 11.85 7.37
N ARG A 301 -19.00 12.84 8.07
CA ARG A 301 -19.26 12.77 9.51
C ARG A 301 -20.15 11.59 9.83
N LYS A 302 -21.26 11.42 9.10
CA LYS A 302 -22.15 10.27 9.29
C LYS A 302 -21.41 8.95 9.04
N ARG A 303 -20.62 8.87 7.96
CA ARG A 303 -19.88 7.66 7.60
C ARG A 303 -18.81 7.30 8.64
N LEU A 304 -18.12 8.30 9.18
CA LEU A 304 -17.18 8.15 10.28
C LEU A 304 -17.87 7.63 11.55
N ASP A 305 -19.00 8.22 11.93
CA ASP A 305 -19.76 7.79 13.10
C ASP A 305 -20.25 6.34 12.95
N ASP A 306 -20.74 5.97 11.75
CA ASP A 306 -21.16 4.60 11.43
C ASP A 306 -19.99 3.60 11.49
N LEU A 307 -18.81 3.97 10.96
CA LEU A 307 -17.58 3.16 11.05
C LEU A 307 -17.21 2.93 12.53
N ILE A 308 -17.14 4.00 13.33
CA ILE A 308 -16.78 3.93 14.75
C ILE A 308 -17.77 3.05 15.53
N ALA A 309 -19.07 3.21 15.28
CA ALA A 309 -20.11 2.41 15.91
C ALA A 309 -19.97 0.92 15.53
N ALA A 310 -19.71 0.63 14.26
CA ALA A 310 -19.48 -0.74 13.78
C ALA A 310 -18.24 -1.38 14.41
N VAL A 311 -17.12 -0.64 14.52
CA VAL A 311 -15.89 -1.13 15.17
C VAL A 311 -16.15 -1.44 16.64
N ARG A 312 -16.81 -0.54 17.38
CA ARG A 312 -17.16 -0.77 18.79
C ARG A 312 -18.06 -1.99 18.98
N LYS A 313 -18.93 -2.28 18.02
CA LYS A 313 -19.82 -3.45 18.06
C LYS A 313 -19.07 -4.76 17.77
N VAL A 314 -18.23 -4.79 16.74
CA VAL A 314 -17.59 -6.03 16.27
C VAL A 314 -16.27 -6.32 16.98
N SER A 315 -15.55 -5.29 17.40
CA SER A 315 -14.29 -5.39 18.14
C SER A 315 -14.35 -4.58 19.44
N PRO A 316 -15.17 -5.00 20.43
CA PRO A 316 -15.41 -4.22 21.66
C PRO A 316 -14.16 -4.05 22.54
N ARG A 317 -13.10 -4.83 22.29
CA ARG A 317 -11.80 -4.70 22.98
C ARG A 317 -10.86 -3.72 22.29
N SER A 318 -11.13 -3.34 21.04
CA SER A 318 -10.34 -2.34 20.32
C SER A 318 -10.66 -0.95 20.86
N ARG A 319 -9.61 -0.17 21.11
CA ARG A 319 -9.73 1.26 21.37
C ARG A 319 -9.78 2.01 20.04
N VAL A 320 -10.83 2.80 19.83
CA VAL A 320 -10.91 3.70 18.68
C VAL A 320 -10.24 5.03 19.02
N VAL A 321 -9.29 5.48 18.19
CA VAL A 321 -8.61 6.77 18.33
C VAL A 321 -8.91 7.61 17.11
N LEU A 322 -9.61 8.72 17.29
CA LEU A 322 -9.82 9.69 16.22
C LEU A 322 -8.60 10.63 16.17
N PRO A 323 -7.83 10.66 15.07
CA PRO A 323 -6.62 11.44 15.03
C PRO A 323 -6.89 12.92 14.75
N GLU A 324 -6.17 13.80 15.42
CA GLU A 324 -5.94 15.21 15.05
C GLU A 324 -4.67 15.36 14.20
N TYR A 325 -4.63 16.39 13.36
CA TYR A 325 -3.48 16.71 12.52
C TYR A 325 -2.26 17.05 13.37
N HIS A 326 -1.07 16.63 12.90
CA HIS A 326 0.25 16.92 13.50
C HIS A 326 0.49 16.38 14.93
N THR A 327 -0.54 15.91 15.62
CA THR A 327 -0.42 15.29 16.94
C THR A 327 0.46 14.05 16.86
N ALA A 328 1.45 13.96 17.74
CA ALA A 328 2.35 12.81 17.85
C ALA A 328 1.71 11.73 18.72
N TYR A 329 1.35 10.61 18.10
CA TYR A 329 0.83 9.42 18.76
C TYR A 329 1.95 8.43 19.05
N HIS A 330 1.83 7.78 20.21
CA HIS A 330 2.67 6.67 20.64
C HIS A 330 1.73 5.51 20.98
N PHE A 331 1.90 4.38 20.30
CA PHE A 331 1.05 3.20 20.44
C PHE A 331 1.80 2.07 21.14
#